data_AF-A0A9W8UH81-F1
#
_entry.id   AF-A0A9W8UH81-F1
#
_cell.length_a   1.000
_cell.length_b   1.000
_cell.length_c   1.000
_cell.angle_alpha   90.00
_cell.angle_beta   90.00
_cell.angle_gamma   90.00
#
_symmetry.space_group_name_H-M   'P 1'
#
loop_
_entity.id
_entity.type
_entity.pdbx_description
1 polymer ?
#
loop_
_entity_poly.entity_id
_entity_poly.type
_entity_poly.pdbx_seq_one_letter_code
_entity_poly.pdbx_strand_id
1 'polypeptide(L)'
;MAQNLIRGEATISRLDVENPSPNGTLQNHSPGTTIAPFTVGLNGVHVSTDFLLSHVLLGALATVGLGVILIRLVQLGHAHLRKLLSINASEKEQIYFSRNHVDLWPKIKKQIIYAPIWRKRHNREIKLSSAVSLGTLPTRLQSLLLGLYVLGNVVFCVALDYRAENMYAILAELRGRTGALAAANLVPLVLFAGRNNPLIVWLQVSFDTYILLHRWTGRLVVLETIIHTAAWAVVQAASKRWDGVLVDLGDPYMTWGRALPSHSLDREAECVPGRLDHS
;
A
#
# COMPACT_ATOMS: atom_id res chain seq x y z
N MET A 1 34.63 -1.82 52.12
CA MET A 1 33.20 -2.13 52.29
C MET A 1 32.54 -1.96 50.92
N ALA A 2 32.74 -2.91 50.00
CA ALA A 2 31.94 -4.14 49.84
C ALA A 2 30.47 -3.77 49.57
N GLN A 3 30.06 -3.70 48.29
CA GLN A 3 29.40 -4.81 47.57
C GLN A 3 28.16 -5.31 48.33
N ASN A 4 26.95 -4.99 47.84
CA ASN A 4 25.75 -5.84 47.79
C ASN A 4 24.49 -5.00 47.50
N LEU A 5 23.48 -5.65 46.88
CA LEU A 5 22.14 -5.17 46.49
C LEU A 5 22.15 -4.55 45.07
N ILE A 6 21.69 -5.19 43.99
CA ILE A 6 20.62 -6.18 43.81
C ILE A 6 21.00 -7.05 42.60
N ARG A 7 21.25 -8.34 42.85
CA ARG A 7 21.40 -9.42 41.86
C ARG A 7 20.09 -10.20 41.89
N GLY A 8 19.23 -10.00 40.90
CA GLY A 8 18.04 -10.83 40.69
C GLY A 8 18.41 -12.03 39.83
N GLU A 9 18.63 -13.17 40.47
CA GLU A 9 18.81 -14.47 39.83
C GLU A 9 17.51 -14.91 39.15
N ALA A 10 17.56 -15.14 37.84
CA ALA A 10 16.60 -15.97 37.14
C ALA A 10 17.21 -17.38 37.00
N THR A 11 16.88 -18.22 37.97
CA THR A 11 17.17 -19.65 38.01
C THR A 11 16.50 -20.34 36.82
N ILE A 12 17.25 -20.59 35.73
CA ILE A 12 16.82 -21.53 34.68
C ILE A 12 17.37 -22.90 35.06
N SER A 13 16.50 -23.70 35.66
CA SER A 13 16.73 -25.08 36.02
C SER A 13 17.11 -25.92 34.80
N ARG A 14 18.21 -26.64 34.94
CA ARG A 14 18.81 -27.55 33.97
C ARG A 14 18.55 -28.98 34.42
N LEU A 15 17.46 -29.60 33.94
CA LEU A 15 17.14 -31.05 33.88
C LEU A 15 16.08 -31.11 32.76
N ASP A 16 16.26 -31.73 31.60
CA ASP A 16 16.53 -33.15 31.38
C ASP A 16 17.40 -33.37 30.13
N VAL A 17 18.55 -34.01 30.36
CA VAL A 17 19.28 -34.74 29.33
C VAL A 17 18.78 -36.19 29.42
N GLU A 18 18.34 -36.73 28.27
CA GLU A 18 18.47 -38.14 27.83
C GLU A 18 17.19 -38.70 27.19
N ASN A 19 17.17 -38.74 25.85
CA ASN A 19 16.58 -39.86 25.10
C ASN A 19 17.07 -39.81 23.63
N PRO A 20 18.01 -40.67 23.22
CA PRO A 20 18.36 -40.82 21.81
C PRO A 20 17.36 -41.77 21.14
N SER A 21 16.46 -41.24 20.30
CA SER A 21 15.65 -42.07 19.42
C SER A 21 16.50 -42.57 18.24
N PRO A 22 16.55 -43.88 17.96
CA PRO A 22 17.28 -44.42 16.81
C PRO A 22 16.34 -44.46 15.60
N ASN A 23 16.58 -43.60 14.61
CA ASN A 23 16.47 -43.92 13.18
C ASN A 23 16.59 -42.65 12.35
N GLY A 24 17.84 -42.29 12.04
CA GLY A 24 18.15 -41.44 10.90
C GLY A 24 17.83 -42.18 9.61
N THR A 25 16.60 -42.02 9.12
CA THR A 25 16.37 -42.12 7.68
C THR A 25 16.95 -40.86 7.07
N LEU A 26 18.12 -40.97 6.45
CA LEU A 26 18.65 -39.97 5.53
C LEU A 26 17.68 -39.88 4.35
N GLN A 27 16.60 -39.09 4.52
CA GLN A 27 15.82 -38.66 3.38
C GLN A 27 16.72 -37.73 2.57
N ASN A 28 17.14 -38.25 1.42
CA ASN A 28 17.85 -37.54 0.38
C ASN A 28 16.93 -36.39 -0.10
N HIS A 29 17.05 -35.22 0.53
CA HIS A 29 16.26 -34.05 0.15
C HIS A 29 16.84 -33.51 -1.14
N SER A 30 16.17 -33.77 -2.26
CA SER A 30 16.40 -33.00 -3.48
C SER A 30 16.22 -31.51 -3.15
N PRO A 31 17.21 -30.64 -3.45
CA PRO A 31 17.18 -29.22 -3.07
C PRO A 31 15.99 -28.44 -3.67
N GLY A 32 15.27 -29.01 -4.64
CA GLY A 32 14.14 -28.37 -5.33
C GLY A 32 12.75 -28.48 -4.68
N THR A 33 12.55 -29.22 -3.58
CA THR A 33 11.18 -29.54 -3.07
C THR A 33 10.93 -29.25 -1.59
N THR A 34 11.85 -28.58 -0.89
CA THR A 34 11.71 -28.35 0.55
C THR A 34 10.74 -27.20 0.84
N ILE A 35 9.55 -27.51 1.38
CA ILE A 35 8.45 -26.56 1.66
C ILE A 35 8.49 -26.05 3.11
N ALA A 36 8.90 -26.91 4.05
CA ALA A 36 8.89 -26.65 5.49
C ALA A 36 9.44 -25.29 5.97
N PRO A 37 10.53 -24.73 5.40
CA PRO A 37 11.05 -23.44 5.86
C PRO A 37 10.20 -22.25 5.41
N PHE A 38 9.37 -22.39 4.37
CA PHE A 38 8.60 -21.29 3.75
C PHE A 38 7.16 -21.18 4.24
N THR A 39 6.68 -22.16 5.01
CA THR A 39 5.32 -22.16 5.59
C THR A 39 5.19 -21.18 6.75
N VAL A 40 6.25 -21.02 7.54
CA VAL A 40 6.28 -20.18 8.73
C VAL A 40 7.46 -19.20 8.69
N GLY A 41 7.22 -17.98 9.21
CA GLY A 41 8.26 -16.95 9.31
C GLY A 41 8.60 -16.24 8.00
N LEU A 42 9.75 -15.54 8.03
CA LEU A 42 10.24 -14.65 6.97
C LEU A 42 11.31 -15.30 6.08
N ASN A 43 11.46 -16.63 6.12
CA ASN A 43 12.42 -17.31 5.25
C ASN A 43 12.03 -17.12 3.77
N GLY A 44 13.01 -16.79 2.93
CA GLY A 44 12.79 -16.44 1.52
C GLY A 44 12.27 -15.02 1.28
N VAL A 45 12.02 -14.23 2.34
CA VAL A 45 11.59 -12.83 2.22
C VAL A 45 12.78 -11.89 2.38
N HIS A 46 13.02 -11.03 1.38
CA HIS A 46 14.06 -10.01 1.44
C HIS A 46 13.53 -8.70 2.04
N VAL A 47 13.36 -8.71 3.36
CA VAL A 47 12.77 -7.64 4.17
C VAL A 47 13.40 -6.27 3.93
N SER A 48 14.73 -6.19 3.85
CA SER A 48 15.44 -4.92 3.61
C SER A 48 15.10 -4.32 2.25
N THR A 49 15.01 -5.15 1.22
CA THR A 49 14.61 -4.74 -0.13
C THR A 49 13.14 -4.36 -0.15
N ASP A 50 12.27 -5.07 0.59
CA ASP A 50 10.85 -4.74 0.70
C ASP A 50 10.66 -3.33 1.29
N PHE A 51 11.34 -3.05 2.40
CA PHE A 51 11.30 -1.73 3.01
C PHE A 51 11.87 -0.67 2.07
N LEU A 52 13.00 -0.93 1.42
CA LEU A 52 13.60 0.03 0.49
C LEU A 52 12.62 0.38 -0.65
N LEU A 53 12.01 -0.64 -1.28
CA LEU A 53 11.08 -0.45 -2.39
C LEU A 53 9.83 0.31 -1.95
N SER A 54 9.24 -0.05 -0.80
CA SER A 54 8.09 0.67 -0.23
C SER A 54 8.41 2.14 0.05
N HIS A 55 9.59 2.45 0.62
CA HIS A 55 10.01 3.82 0.87
C HIS A 55 10.31 4.59 -0.41
N VAL A 56 10.92 3.95 -1.42
CA VAL A 56 11.18 4.54 -2.74
C VAL A 56 9.87 4.88 -3.43
N LEU A 57 8.88 3.98 -3.40
CA LEU A 57 7.57 4.22 -4.01
C LEU A 57 6.83 5.37 -3.32
N LEU A 58 6.77 5.37 -1.99
CA LEU A 58 6.16 6.46 -1.22
C LEU A 58 6.91 7.78 -1.40
N GLY A 59 8.24 7.75 -1.41
CA GLY A 59 9.10 8.90 -1.66
C GLY A 59 8.90 9.47 -3.05
N ALA A 60 8.76 8.62 -4.07
CA ALA A 60 8.45 9.04 -5.44
C ALA A 60 7.08 9.73 -5.53
N LEU A 61 6.06 9.14 -4.89
CA LEU A 61 4.72 9.74 -4.82
C LEU A 61 4.74 11.10 -4.10
N ALA A 62 5.44 11.19 -2.97
CA ALA A 62 5.61 12.42 -2.21
C ALA A 62 6.36 13.48 -3.03
N THR A 63 7.42 13.10 -3.74
CA THR A 63 8.20 14.01 -4.60
C THR A 63 7.35 14.57 -5.74
N VAL A 64 6.57 13.72 -6.40
CA VAL A 64 5.62 14.16 -7.44
C VAL A 64 4.57 15.10 -6.85
N GLY A 65 3.99 14.74 -5.69
CA GLY A 65 3.03 15.59 -4.98
C GLY A 65 3.61 16.97 -4.64
N LEU A 66 4.79 17.02 -4.05
CA LEU A 66 5.52 18.25 -3.74
C LEU A 66 5.84 19.07 -4.99
N GLY A 67 6.28 18.42 -6.07
CA GLY A 67 6.51 19.08 -7.36
C GLY A 67 5.26 19.77 -7.90
N VAL A 68 4.10 19.11 -7.81
CA VAL A 68 2.81 19.71 -8.19
C VAL A 68 2.48 20.90 -7.27
N ILE A 69 2.68 20.79 -5.96
CA ILE A 69 2.48 21.91 -5.02
C ILE A 69 3.35 23.10 -5.42
N LEU A 70 4.65 22.89 -5.63
CA LEU A 70 5.59 23.95 -5.96
C LEU A 70 5.22 24.66 -7.28
N ILE A 71 4.90 23.90 -8.33
CA ILE A 71 4.47 24.47 -9.60
C ILE A 71 3.19 25.31 -9.43
N ARG A 72 2.24 24.85 -8.60
CA ARG A 72 1.00 25.60 -8.33
C ARG A 72 1.24 26.86 -7.52
N LEU A 73 2.09 26.81 -6.50
CA LEU A 73 2.48 27.98 -5.72
C LEU A 73 3.16 29.04 -6.60
N VAL A 74 4.04 28.62 -7.51
CA VAL A 74 4.67 29.53 -8.49
C VAL A 74 3.63 30.12 -9.43
N GLN A 75 2.69 29.33 -9.95
CA GLN A 75 1.61 29.82 -10.82
C GLN A 75 0.70 30.84 -10.10
N LEU A 76 0.31 30.53 -8.85
CA LEU A 76 -0.51 31.40 -8.02
C LEU A 76 0.23 32.68 -7.67
N GLY A 77 1.51 32.59 -7.30
CA GLY A 77 2.38 33.73 -7.04
C GLY A 77 2.53 34.64 -8.25
N HIS A 78 2.77 34.07 -9.45
CA HIS A 78 2.81 34.85 -10.69
C HIS A 78 1.48 35.53 -11.01
N ALA A 79 0.34 34.86 -10.77
CA ALA A 79 -0.97 35.46 -10.99
C ALA A 79 -1.24 36.61 -10.00
N HIS A 80 -0.89 36.43 -8.72
CA HIS A 80 -0.98 37.47 -7.70
C HIS A 80 -0.07 38.66 -8.00
N LEU A 81 1.19 38.42 -8.34
CA LEU A 81 2.15 39.47 -8.69
C LEU A 81 1.67 40.25 -9.91
N ARG A 82 1.20 39.55 -10.96
CA ARG A 82 0.63 40.20 -12.14
C ARG A 82 -0.58 41.07 -11.78
N LYS A 83 -1.47 40.58 -10.90
CA LYS A 83 -2.62 41.35 -10.42
C LYS A 83 -2.18 42.63 -9.70
N LEU A 84 -1.25 42.53 -8.75
CA LEU A 84 -0.74 43.69 -8.00
C LEU A 84 -0.08 44.72 -8.91
N LEU A 85 0.75 44.27 -9.85
CA LEU A 85 1.39 45.15 -10.83
C LEU A 85 0.37 45.81 -11.76
N SER A 86 -0.69 45.10 -12.15
CA SER A 86 -1.73 45.63 -13.04
C SER A 86 -2.70 46.63 -12.39
N ILE A 87 -2.89 46.59 -11.07
CA ILE A 87 -3.87 47.44 -10.37
C ILE A 87 -3.49 48.92 -10.43
N ASN A 88 -2.18 49.24 -10.44
CA ASN A 88 -1.68 50.61 -10.45
C ASN A 88 -1.00 50.99 -11.78
N ALA A 89 -1.12 50.15 -12.80
CA ALA A 89 -0.45 50.29 -14.09
C ALA A 89 -1.22 51.21 -15.04
N SER A 90 -0.47 52.02 -15.79
CA SER A 90 -0.98 52.82 -16.92
C SER A 90 -1.55 51.92 -18.03
N GLU A 91 -2.44 52.46 -18.87
CA GLU A 91 -3.06 51.74 -20.00
C GLU A 91 -2.02 51.03 -20.90
N LYS A 92 -0.87 51.67 -21.15
CA LYS A 92 0.24 51.09 -21.93
C LYS A 92 0.91 49.88 -21.25
N GLU A 93 0.99 49.90 -19.92
CA GLU A 93 1.59 48.81 -19.13
C GLU A 93 0.61 47.64 -18.95
N GLN A 94 -0.70 47.90 -18.90
CA GLN A 94 -1.71 46.85 -18.92
C GLN A 94 -1.70 46.06 -20.24
N ILE A 95 -1.42 46.73 -21.37
CA ILE A 95 -1.23 46.07 -22.67
C ILE A 95 0.03 45.18 -22.68
N TYR A 96 1.08 45.56 -21.95
CA TYR A 96 2.26 44.71 -21.80
C TYR A 96 1.92 43.41 -21.07
N PHE A 97 1.11 43.43 -20.01
CA PHE A 97 0.72 42.22 -19.27
C PHE A 97 -0.33 41.35 -19.99
N SER A 98 -1.06 41.88 -20.98
CA SER A 98 -2.04 41.13 -21.77
C SER A 98 -1.41 40.28 -22.87
N ARG A 99 -0.21 40.65 -23.33
CA ARG A 99 0.54 39.90 -24.36
C ARG A 99 1.46 38.85 -23.72
N ASN A 100 1.44 37.63 -24.25
CA ASN A 100 2.44 36.62 -23.90
C ASN A 100 3.75 36.97 -24.61
N HIS A 101 4.78 37.33 -23.84
CA HIS A 101 6.11 37.65 -24.39
C HIS A 101 6.95 36.43 -24.73
N VAL A 102 6.58 35.25 -24.22
CA VAL A 102 7.31 34.00 -24.46
C VAL A 102 6.46 33.05 -25.30
N ASP A 103 6.89 32.80 -26.53
CA ASP A 103 6.23 31.85 -27.44
C ASP A 103 6.37 30.37 -27.01
N LEU A 104 7.32 30.10 -26.10
CA LEU A 104 7.58 28.77 -25.58
C LEU A 104 6.45 28.27 -24.66
N TRP A 105 5.94 29.13 -23.79
CA TRP A 105 4.92 28.75 -22.80
C TRP A 105 3.57 28.35 -23.41
N PRO A 106 3.03 29.04 -24.43
CA PRO A 106 1.86 28.59 -25.17
C PRO A 106 2.08 27.26 -25.91
N LYS A 107 3.27 27.02 -26.49
CA LYS A 107 3.60 25.77 -27.19
C LYS A 107 3.66 24.58 -26.21
N ILE A 108 4.34 24.75 -25.08
CA ILE A 108 4.40 23.76 -23.99
C ILE A 108 2.99 23.48 -23.46
N LYS A 109 2.21 24.53 -23.16
CA LYS A 109 0.81 24.39 -22.73
C LYS A 109 -0.03 23.61 -23.73
N LYS A 110 0.09 23.93 -25.02
CA LYS A 110 -0.67 23.28 -26.09
C LYS A 110 -0.30 21.80 -26.22
N GLN A 111 0.98 21.44 -26.15
CA GLN A 111 1.43 20.07 -26.39
C GLN A 111 1.31 19.16 -25.15
N ILE A 112 1.61 19.68 -23.96
CA ILE A 112 1.71 18.90 -22.73
C ILE A 112 0.45 19.04 -21.85
N ILE A 113 -0.08 20.26 -21.69
CA ILE A 113 -1.13 20.55 -20.70
C ILE A 113 -2.55 20.42 -21.28
N TYR A 114 -2.81 20.94 -22.49
CA TYR A 114 -4.17 21.13 -23.02
C TYR A 114 -4.56 20.28 -24.24
N ALA A 115 -3.62 19.64 -24.94
CA ALA A 115 -4.03 18.83 -26.08
C ALA A 115 -4.93 17.65 -25.61
N PRO A 116 -5.78 17.06 -26.47
CA PRO A 116 -6.68 15.94 -26.13
C PRO A 116 -6.06 14.55 -26.39
N ILE A 117 -6.11 13.59 -25.46
CA ILE A 117 -5.38 12.28 -25.55
C ILE A 117 -5.67 11.50 -26.83
N TRP A 118 -6.92 11.49 -27.31
CA TRP A 118 -7.26 10.75 -28.52
C TRP A 118 -8.57 11.26 -29.14
N ARG A 119 -8.46 12.08 -30.20
CA ARG A 119 -9.57 12.64 -31.00
C ARG A 119 -10.72 13.33 -30.22
N LYS A 120 -11.66 13.93 -30.96
CA LYS A 120 -12.68 14.88 -30.51
C LYS A 120 -13.84 14.29 -29.68
N ARG A 121 -13.58 13.56 -28.59
CA ARG A 121 -14.64 13.22 -27.61
C ARG A 121 -14.21 13.58 -26.19
N HIS A 122 -14.69 14.73 -25.72
CA HIS A 122 -14.65 15.11 -24.31
C HIS A 122 -15.87 14.49 -23.58
N ASN A 123 -15.71 14.11 -22.32
CA ASN A 123 -16.79 13.65 -21.41
C ASN A 123 -17.50 12.32 -21.71
N ARG A 124 -16.76 11.24 -21.99
CA ARG A 124 -17.27 9.89 -21.65
C ARG A 124 -16.28 9.19 -20.75
N GLU A 125 -16.80 8.60 -19.67
CA GLU A 125 -16.09 7.60 -18.88
C GLU A 125 -15.51 6.56 -19.84
N ILE A 126 -14.20 6.38 -19.82
CA ILE A 126 -13.60 5.27 -20.55
C ILE A 126 -13.95 4.01 -19.75
N LYS A 127 -14.91 3.25 -20.26
CA LYS A 127 -15.22 1.91 -19.76
C LYS A 127 -14.32 0.95 -20.54
N LEU A 128 -13.25 0.46 -19.91
CA LEU A 128 -12.40 -0.57 -20.51
C LEU A 128 -13.11 -1.93 -20.52
N SER A 129 -14.03 -2.13 -19.59
CA SER A 129 -14.96 -3.26 -19.54
C SER A 129 -16.23 -2.86 -18.79
N SER A 130 -17.30 -3.66 -18.84
CA SER A 130 -18.55 -3.39 -18.09
C SER A 130 -18.34 -3.31 -16.58
N ALA A 131 -17.22 -3.85 -16.06
CA ALA A 131 -16.88 -3.83 -14.64
C ALA A 131 -15.81 -2.79 -14.28
N VAL A 132 -15.04 -2.27 -15.26
CA VAL A 132 -13.92 -1.35 -15.01
C VAL A 132 -14.17 -0.02 -15.71
N SER A 133 -14.83 0.89 -14.99
CA SER A 133 -14.88 2.31 -15.33
C SER A 133 -13.62 3.02 -14.83
N LEU A 134 -12.87 3.67 -15.73
CA LEU A 134 -11.69 4.48 -15.42
C LEU A 134 -12.02 5.81 -14.70
N GLY A 135 -13.29 6.22 -14.67
CA GLY A 135 -13.73 7.52 -14.14
C GLY A 135 -13.69 8.63 -15.20
N THR A 136 -14.10 9.84 -14.79
CA THR A 136 -14.01 11.06 -15.61
C THR A 136 -12.55 11.46 -15.76
N LEU A 137 -12.11 11.71 -17.00
CA LEU A 137 -10.71 11.97 -17.35
C LEU A 137 -10.16 13.19 -16.55
N PRO A 138 -9.22 12.98 -15.61
CA PRO A 138 -8.45 14.09 -15.08
C PRO A 138 -7.49 14.61 -16.16
N THR A 139 -6.87 15.77 -15.93
CA THR A 139 -5.93 16.37 -16.90
C THR A 139 -4.83 15.36 -17.31
N ARG A 140 -4.36 15.38 -18.56
CA ARG A 140 -3.50 14.32 -19.15
C ARG A 140 -2.29 13.92 -18.30
N LEU A 141 -1.70 14.90 -17.64
CA LEU A 141 -0.52 14.70 -16.80
C LEU A 141 -0.89 13.92 -15.53
N GLN A 142 -2.07 14.14 -14.94
CA GLN A 142 -2.55 13.40 -13.78
C GLN A 142 -2.83 11.93 -14.12
N SER A 143 -3.43 11.65 -15.29
CA SER A 143 -3.66 10.25 -15.72
C SER A 143 -2.36 9.54 -16.09
N LEU A 144 -1.39 10.24 -16.69
CA LEU A 144 -0.06 9.69 -16.96
C LEU A 144 0.69 9.38 -15.66
N LEU A 145 0.70 10.31 -14.69
CA LEU A 145 1.34 10.11 -13.38
C LEU A 145 0.70 8.95 -12.61
N LEU A 146 -0.63 8.85 -12.64
CA LEU A 146 -1.34 7.73 -12.04
C LEU A 146 -1.02 6.40 -12.74
N GLY A 147 -0.97 6.40 -14.08
CA GLY A 147 -0.58 5.23 -14.86
C GLY A 147 0.84 4.76 -14.56
N LEU A 148 1.78 5.71 -14.44
CA LEU A 148 3.17 5.41 -14.06
C LEU A 148 3.25 4.90 -12.62
N TYR A 149 2.45 5.45 -11.71
CA TYR A 149 2.36 4.96 -10.33
C TYR A 149 1.84 3.52 -10.24
N VAL A 150 0.73 3.23 -10.93
CA VAL A 150 0.17 1.87 -11.02
C VAL A 150 1.18 0.91 -11.66
N LEU A 151 1.82 1.32 -12.75
CA LEU A 151 2.83 0.51 -13.43
C LEU A 151 4.04 0.25 -12.52
N GLY A 152 4.51 1.27 -11.78
CA GLY A 152 5.60 1.13 -10.83
C GLY A 152 5.30 0.12 -9.72
N ASN A 153 4.07 0.14 -9.16
CA ASN A 153 3.62 -0.87 -8.20
C ASN A 153 3.66 -2.28 -8.81
N VAL A 154 3.12 -2.46 -10.03
CA VAL A 154 3.13 -3.76 -10.70
C VAL A 154 4.55 -4.25 -10.97
N VAL A 155 5.45 -3.37 -11.45
CA VAL A 155 6.85 -3.72 -11.70
C VAL A 155 7.55 -4.14 -10.40
N PHE A 156 7.33 -3.44 -9.30
CA PHE A 156 7.94 -3.80 -8.00
C PHE A 156 7.34 -5.08 -7.41
N CYS A 157 6.06 -5.38 -7.65
CA CYS A 157 5.47 -6.66 -7.27
C CYS A 157 6.10 -7.85 -8.02
N VAL A 158 6.48 -7.66 -9.29
CA VAL A 158 7.01 -8.72 -10.17
C VAL A 158 8.55 -8.78 -10.14
N ALA A 159 9.22 -7.77 -9.58
CA ALA A 159 10.67 -7.76 -9.39
C ALA A 159 11.11 -8.73 -8.27
N LEU A 160 11.09 -10.02 -8.59
CA LEU A 160 11.48 -11.13 -7.73
C LEU A 160 12.83 -11.72 -8.15
N ASP A 161 13.52 -12.38 -7.23
CA ASP A 161 14.72 -13.14 -7.55
C ASP A 161 14.36 -14.52 -8.13
N TYR A 162 14.14 -14.53 -9.45
CA TYR A 162 13.86 -15.76 -10.22
C TYR A 162 15.07 -16.71 -10.31
N ARG A 163 16.22 -16.38 -9.73
CA ARG A 163 17.40 -17.26 -9.71
C ARG A 163 17.29 -18.35 -8.64
N ALA A 164 16.31 -18.25 -7.74
CA ALA A 164 16.04 -19.29 -6.76
C ALA A 164 15.53 -20.57 -7.44
N GLU A 165 16.20 -21.70 -7.18
CA GLU A 165 15.79 -23.02 -7.71
C GLU A 165 14.47 -23.53 -7.10
N ASN A 166 14.09 -23.00 -5.94
CA ASN A 166 12.89 -23.42 -5.21
C ASN A 166 11.72 -22.45 -5.47
N MET A 167 10.66 -22.97 -6.11
CA MET A 167 9.43 -22.22 -6.39
C MET A 167 8.79 -21.62 -5.11
N TYR A 168 8.88 -22.33 -3.98
CA TYR A 168 8.33 -21.86 -2.70
C TYR A 168 9.08 -20.65 -2.13
N ALA A 169 10.38 -20.51 -2.46
CA ALA A 169 11.14 -19.32 -2.12
C ALA A 169 10.64 -18.09 -2.90
N ILE A 170 10.34 -18.26 -4.20
CA ILE A 170 9.78 -17.20 -5.05
C ILE A 170 8.39 -16.79 -4.54
N LEU A 171 7.54 -17.75 -4.14
CA LEU A 171 6.23 -17.43 -3.56
C LEU A 171 6.35 -16.74 -2.21
N ALA A 172 7.33 -17.12 -1.37
CA ALA A 172 7.59 -16.45 -0.11
C ALA A 172 8.03 -15.00 -0.35
N GLU A 173 8.93 -14.76 -1.31
CA GLU A 173 9.35 -13.41 -1.69
C GLU A 173 8.16 -12.58 -2.23
N LEU A 174 7.35 -13.15 -3.14
CA LEU A 174 6.15 -12.50 -3.68
C LEU A 174 5.18 -12.10 -2.56
N ARG A 175 4.96 -12.98 -1.57
CA ARG A 175 4.16 -12.70 -0.39
C ARG A 175 4.72 -11.51 0.40
N GLY A 176 6.04 -11.44 0.59
CA GLY A 176 6.70 -10.31 1.26
C GLY A 176 6.50 -8.98 0.51
N ARG A 177 6.76 -8.99 -0.80
CA ARG A 177 6.67 -7.83 -1.69
C ARG A 177 5.27 -7.23 -1.72
N THR A 178 4.26 -8.06 -1.98
CA THR A 178 2.87 -7.59 -2.08
C THR A 178 2.30 -7.16 -0.73
N GLY A 179 2.71 -7.79 0.37
CA GLY A 179 2.33 -7.37 1.72
C GLY A 179 2.92 -6.00 2.09
N ALA A 180 4.21 -5.79 1.82
CA ALA A 180 4.89 -4.53 2.09
C ALA A 180 4.37 -3.37 1.22
N LEU A 181 4.06 -3.64 -0.05
CA LEU A 181 3.47 -2.66 -0.97
C LEU A 181 2.03 -2.31 -0.58
N ALA A 182 1.20 -3.32 -0.23
CA ALA A 182 -0.15 -3.08 0.25
C ALA A 182 -0.17 -2.18 1.49
N ALA A 183 0.71 -2.46 2.47
CA ALA A 183 0.85 -1.65 3.67
C ALA A 183 1.31 -0.23 3.35
N ALA A 184 2.27 -0.06 2.44
CA ALA A 184 2.73 1.26 2.00
C ALA A 184 1.59 2.05 1.32
N ASN A 185 0.82 1.41 0.45
CA ASN A 185 -0.29 2.02 -0.28
C ASN A 185 -1.48 2.41 0.60
N LEU A 186 -1.59 1.91 1.84
CA LEU A 186 -2.60 2.37 2.80
C LEU A 186 -2.41 3.84 3.21
N VAL A 187 -1.16 4.33 3.26
CA VAL A 187 -0.87 5.73 3.61
C VAL A 187 -1.52 6.70 2.61
N PRO A 188 -1.24 6.62 1.29
CA PRO A 188 -1.91 7.48 0.31
C PRO A 188 -3.41 7.19 0.22
N LEU A 189 -3.87 5.96 0.46
CA LEU A 189 -5.29 5.63 0.47
C LEU A 189 -6.07 6.47 1.49
N VAL A 190 -5.60 6.53 2.74
CA VAL A 190 -6.23 7.30 3.80
C VAL A 190 -6.09 8.80 3.55
N LEU A 191 -4.91 9.24 3.10
CA LEU A 191 -4.64 10.65 2.82
C LEU A 191 -5.59 11.22 1.77
N PHE A 192 -5.94 10.45 0.74
CA PHE A 192 -6.84 10.89 -0.33
C PHE A 192 -8.34 10.78 0.00
N ALA A 193 -8.72 10.17 1.13
CA ALA A 193 -10.13 10.00 1.52
C ALA A 193 -10.78 11.27 2.09
N GLY A 194 -9.98 12.21 2.60
CA GLY A 194 -10.48 13.37 3.35
C GLY A 194 -11.07 14.50 2.49
N ARG A 195 -12.30 14.93 2.82
CA ARG A 195 -12.96 16.11 2.20
C ARG A 195 -12.43 17.45 2.69
N ASN A 196 -12.00 17.54 3.94
CA ASN A 196 -11.42 18.75 4.56
C ASN A 196 -9.90 18.62 4.69
N ASN A 197 -9.23 18.08 3.67
CA ASN A 197 -7.78 17.98 3.68
C ASN A 197 -7.17 19.36 3.36
N PRO A 198 -6.31 19.95 4.21
CA PRO A 198 -5.64 21.22 3.89
C PRO A 198 -4.87 21.14 2.57
N LEU A 199 -4.38 19.95 2.18
CA LEU A 199 -3.74 19.72 0.89
C LEU A 199 -4.63 20.06 -0.30
N ILE A 200 -5.97 20.05 -0.19
CA ILE A 200 -6.86 20.50 -1.28
C ILE A 200 -6.71 22.00 -1.51
N VAL A 201 -6.61 22.78 -0.43
CA VAL A 201 -6.43 24.24 -0.48
C VAL A 201 -5.04 24.58 -1.03
N TRP A 202 -3.99 23.89 -0.55
CA TRP A 202 -2.61 24.11 -0.98
C TRP A 202 -2.32 23.63 -2.40
N LEU A 203 -2.89 22.49 -2.79
CA LEU A 203 -2.64 21.87 -4.10
C LEU A 203 -3.52 22.49 -5.21
N GLN A 204 -4.62 23.18 -4.85
CA GLN A 204 -5.64 23.70 -5.79
C GLN A 204 -6.10 22.61 -6.80
N VAL A 205 -6.08 21.36 -6.36
CA VAL A 205 -6.54 20.20 -7.13
C VAL A 205 -7.96 19.89 -6.68
N SER A 206 -8.84 19.61 -7.65
CA SER A 206 -10.24 19.33 -7.35
C SER A 206 -10.39 18.12 -6.43
N PHE A 207 -11.40 18.16 -5.56
CA PHE A 207 -11.77 17.03 -4.71
C PHE A 207 -12.06 15.76 -5.55
N ASP A 208 -12.61 15.92 -6.75
CA ASP A 208 -12.82 14.81 -7.70
C ASP A 208 -11.53 14.06 -8.06
N THR A 209 -10.41 14.79 -8.15
CA THR A 209 -9.10 14.17 -8.41
C THR A 209 -8.62 13.36 -7.21
N TYR A 210 -8.83 13.86 -5.98
CA TYR A 210 -8.48 13.14 -4.75
C TYR A 210 -9.28 11.85 -4.63
N ILE A 211 -10.59 11.90 -4.87
CA ILE A 211 -11.45 10.71 -4.85
C ILE A 211 -11.10 9.73 -5.97
N LEU A 212 -10.69 10.21 -7.15
CA LEU A 212 -10.17 9.34 -8.21
C LEU A 212 -8.90 8.62 -7.75
N LEU A 213 -7.93 9.33 -7.16
CA LEU A 213 -6.70 8.73 -6.62
C LEU A 213 -7.02 7.72 -5.51
N HIS A 214 -7.88 8.05 -4.56
CA HIS A 214 -8.34 7.14 -3.51
C HIS A 214 -8.91 5.84 -4.09
N ARG A 215 -9.78 5.93 -5.12
CA ARG A 215 -10.35 4.74 -5.77
C ARG A 215 -9.30 3.88 -6.44
N TRP A 216 -8.31 4.49 -7.11
CA TRP A 216 -7.25 3.75 -7.79
C TRP A 216 -6.25 3.13 -6.82
N THR A 217 -5.83 3.87 -5.79
CA THR A 217 -5.00 3.33 -4.71
C THR A 217 -5.74 2.21 -3.96
N GLY A 218 -7.06 2.34 -3.75
CA GLY A 218 -7.87 1.29 -3.13
C GLY A 218 -7.90 0.01 -3.97
N ARG A 219 -8.02 0.14 -5.30
CA ARG A 219 -7.91 -1.01 -6.22
C ARG A 219 -6.53 -1.67 -6.14
N LEU A 220 -5.44 -0.89 -6.06
CA LEU A 220 -4.09 -1.42 -5.89
C LEU A 220 -3.94 -2.22 -4.60
N VAL A 221 -4.33 -1.65 -3.46
CA VAL A 221 -4.27 -2.31 -2.14
C VAL A 221 -5.04 -3.63 -2.15
N VAL A 222 -6.24 -3.65 -2.75
CA VAL A 222 -7.06 -4.87 -2.86
C VAL A 222 -6.36 -5.93 -3.71
N LEU A 223 -5.82 -5.55 -4.88
CA LEU A 223 -5.10 -6.49 -5.75
C LEU A 223 -3.84 -7.05 -5.06
N GLU A 224 -3.05 -6.20 -4.41
CA GLU A 224 -1.84 -6.59 -3.68
C GLU A 224 -2.18 -7.53 -2.51
N THR A 225 -3.24 -7.23 -1.76
CA THR A 225 -3.71 -8.08 -0.66
C THR A 225 -4.20 -9.44 -1.17
N ILE A 226 -4.93 -9.49 -2.29
CA ILE A 226 -5.36 -10.76 -2.91
C ILE A 226 -4.14 -11.60 -3.29
N ILE A 227 -3.13 -10.99 -3.93
CA ILE A 227 -1.91 -11.71 -4.32
C ILE A 227 -1.14 -12.18 -3.08
N HIS A 228 -1.03 -11.35 -2.05
CA HIS A 228 -0.41 -11.70 -0.76
C HIS A 228 -1.06 -12.93 -0.14
N THR A 229 -2.39 -12.93 0.00
CA THR A 229 -3.15 -14.05 0.57
C THR A 229 -3.08 -15.30 -0.32
N ALA A 230 -3.12 -15.14 -1.66
CA ALA A 230 -3.00 -16.27 -2.58
C ALA A 230 -1.61 -16.92 -2.52
N ALA A 231 -0.54 -16.13 -2.48
CA ALA A 231 0.83 -16.64 -2.35
C ALA A 231 1.02 -17.41 -1.03
N TRP A 232 0.49 -16.88 0.08
CA TRP A 232 0.46 -17.60 1.35
C TRP A 232 -0.33 -18.91 1.26
N ALA A 233 -1.55 -18.86 0.69
CA ALA A 233 -2.43 -20.03 0.61
C ALA A 233 -1.82 -21.17 -0.22
N VAL A 234 -1.13 -20.87 -1.33
CA VAL A 234 -0.48 -21.89 -2.17
C VAL A 234 0.65 -22.59 -1.41
N VAL A 235 1.51 -21.84 -0.70
CA VAL A 235 2.59 -22.44 0.10
C VAL A 235 2.00 -23.27 1.25
N GLN A 236 0.93 -22.78 1.89
CA GLN A 236 0.30 -23.49 2.99
C GLN A 236 -0.42 -24.77 2.53
N ALA A 237 -1.12 -24.73 1.38
CA ALA A 237 -1.76 -25.89 0.77
C ALA A 237 -0.74 -26.97 0.36
N ALA A 238 0.44 -26.56 -0.10
CA ALA A 238 1.50 -27.50 -0.46
C ALA A 238 2.05 -28.26 0.76
N SER A 239 1.98 -27.67 1.96
CA SER A 239 2.49 -28.31 3.20
C SER A 239 1.44 -29.11 3.98
N LYS A 240 0.22 -28.57 4.14
CA LYS A 240 -0.82 -29.15 5.01
C LYS A 240 -2.05 -29.66 4.24
N ARG A 241 -2.03 -29.63 2.90
CA ARG A 241 -3.20 -29.82 2.01
C ARG A 241 -4.26 -28.73 2.22
N TRP A 242 -5.25 -28.67 1.33
CA TRP A 242 -6.30 -27.64 1.37
C TRP A 242 -7.16 -27.67 2.64
N ASP A 243 -7.34 -28.86 3.24
CA ASP A 243 -8.10 -29.02 4.48
C ASP A 243 -7.47 -28.25 5.65
N GLY A 244 -6.13 -28.28 5.75
CA GLY A 244 -5.39 -27.51 6.76
C GLY A 244 -5.43 -26.01 6.53
N VAL A 245 -5.49 -25.56 5.26
CA VAL A 245 -5.60 -24.12 4.94
C VAL A 245 -6.95 -23.55 5.38
N LEU A 246 -8.03 -24.32 5.24
CA LEU A 246 -9.36 -23.90 5.68
C LEU A 246 -9.44 -23.76 7.20
N VAL A 247 -8.74 -24.63 7.94
CA VAL A 247 -8.59 -24.51 9.40
C VAL A 247 -7.80 -23.25 9.76
N ASP A 248 -6.62 -23.05 9.15
CA ASP A 248 -5.77 -21.87 9.41
C ASP A 248 -6.50 -20.54 9.04
N LEU A 249 -7.37 -20.55 8.02
CA LEU A 249 -8.23 -19.40 7.66
C LEU A 249 -9.35 -19.12 8.66
N GLY A 250 -9.69 -20.09 9.50
CA GLY A 250 -10.65 -19.98 10.59
C GLY A 250 -10.07 -19.40 11.87
N ASP A 251 -8.73 -19.31 11.97
CA ASP A 251 -8.08 -18.83 13.19
C ASP A 251 -8.46 -17.37 13.50
N PRO A 252 -8.57 -17.00 14.79
CA PRO A 252 -8.87 -15.63 15.23
C PRO A 252 -7.95 -14.58 14.60
N TYR A 253 -6.69 -14.95 14.38
CA TYR A 253 -5.69 -14.10 13.74
C TYR A 253 -6.04 -13.73 12.29
N MET A 254 -6.53 -14.69 11.50
CA MET A 254 -6.91 -14.47 10.09
C MET A 254 -8.33 -13.94 9.93
N THR A 255 -9.17 -14.08 10.95
CA THR A 255 -10.58 -13.71 10.93
C THR A 255 -10.89 -12.34 11.54
N TRP A 256 -9.87 -11.58 11.98
CA TRP A 256 -10.01 -10.28 12.63
C TRP A 256 -10.75 -9.15 11.85
N GLY A 257 -11.28 -9.43 10.66
CA GLY A 257 -12.20 -8.56 9.90
C GLY A 257 -13.55 -9.19 9.52
N ARG A 258 -13.78 -10.47 9.84
CA ARG A 258 -15.09 -11.12 9.74
C ARG A 258 -15.87 -10.72 10.99
N ALA A 259 -17.09 -10.22 10.82
CA ALA A 259 -17.96 -9.88 11.95
C ALA A 259 -17.93 -11.05 12.96
N LEU A 260 -17.49 -10.77 14.19
CA LEU A 260 -17.46 -11.75 15.26
C LEU A 260 -18.83 -12.42 15.34
N PRO A 261 -18.92 -13.77 15.30
CA PRO A 261 -20.13 -14.43 15.74
C PRO A 261 -20.36 -13.96 17.17
N SER A 262 -21.50 -13.30 17.42
CA SER A 262 -21.92 -12.71 18.69
C SER A 262 -22.03 -13.70 19.86
N HIS A 263 -21.58 -14.94 19.67
CA HIS A 263 -21.83 -16.08 20.55
C HIS A 263 -20.85 -16.20 21.74
N SER A 264 -19.93 -15.25 21.89
CA SER A 264 -18.94 -15.21 22.98
C SER A 264 -19.28 -14.21 24.10
N LEU A 265 -20.29 -13.36 23.92
CA LEU A 265 -20.73 -12.42 24.96
C LEU A 265 -21.76 -13.01 25.94
N ASP A 266 -22.37 -14.15 25.61
CA ASP A 266 -23.44 -14.73 26.43
C ASP A 266 -22.95 -15.65 27.56
N ARG A 267 -21.67 -16.06 27.56
CA ARG A 267 -21.16 -17.01 28.60
C ARG A 267 -20.70 -16.36 29.90
N GLU A 268 -20.56 -15.04 29.96
CA GLU A 268 -20.14 -14.34 31.19
C GLU A 268 -21.32 -13.81 32.02
N ALA A 269 -22.57 -13.93 31.53
CA ALA A 269 -23.77 -13.45 32.24
C ALA A 269 -24.42 -14.51 33.15
N GLU A 270 -24.00 -15.78 33.10
CA GLU A 270 -24.52 -16.86 33.95
C GLU A 270 -23.62 -17.14 35.16
N CYS A 271 -23.25 -16.11 35.93
CA CYS A 271 -22.76 -16.30 37.29
C CYS A 271 -23.94 -16.12 38.26
N VAL A 272 -24.68 -17.22 38.49
CA VAL A 272 -25.81 -17.35 39.41
C VAL A 272 -25.38 -16.98 40.85
N PRO A 273 -26.00 -15.99 41.52
CA PRO A 273 -25.84 -15.84 42.96
C PRO A 273 -26.70 -16.88 43.69
N GLY A 274 -26.03 -17.65 44.54
CA GLY A 274 -26.62 -18.72 45.34
C GLY A 274 -27.77 -18.26 46.24
N ARG A 275 -28.79 -19.11 46.26
CA ARG A 275 -29.91 -19.17 47.20
C ARG A 275 -29.38 -19.27 48.64
N LEU A 276 -29.63 -18.24 49.46
CA LEU A 276 -29.53 -18.32 50.92
C LEU A 276 -30.87 -18.86 51.44
N ASP A 277 -30.82 -20.01 52.12
CA ASP A 277 -31.98 -20.49 52.88
C ASP A 277 -32.15 -19.72 54.18
N HIS A 278 -33.40 -19.69 54.65
CA HIS A 278 -33.82 -19.05 55.89
C HIS A 278 -33.79 -20.09 57.01
N SER A 279 -33.25 -19.66 58.16
CA SER A 279 -33.48 -20.23 59.50
C SER A 279 -34.95 -20.14 59.92
#